data_AF-A0A2G6E0C3-F1
#
_entry.id   AF-A0A2G6E0C3-F1
#
_cell.length_a   1.000
_cell.length_b   1.000
_cell.length_c   1.000
_cell.angle_alpha   90.00
_cell.angle_beta   90.00
_cell.angle_gamma   90.00
#
_symmetry.space_group_name_H-M   'P 1'
#
loop_
_entity.id
_entity.type
_entity.pdbx_description
1 polymer ?
#
loop_
_entity_poly.entity_id
_entity_poly.type
_entity_poly.pdbx_seq_one_letter_code
_entity_poly.pdbx_strand_id
1 'polypeptide(L)'
;MRKVSIIVVLAYVLVFPCVSGAVEIAPRISDREIVESLTELKQQQKALNQRMTDMIHSIDKRFDAIDKRFEAMDRRFESMMEWMLTLFGVVISLIFGLLGYMIWDRRAALKPIREKIADLEDNSRQVTRQLEIDNPSGALLERLVAAFRELAKTDKKVADILRAFSLL
;
A
#
# COMPACT_ATOMS: atom_id res chain seq x y z
N MET A 1 -78.09 -38.68 -41.12
CA MET A 1 -78.20 -37.89 -39.87
C MET A 1 -78.63 -38.73 -38.67
N ARG A 2 -79.83 -39.33 -38.63
CA ARG A 2 -80.34 -40.11 -37.47
C ARG A 2 -79.46 -41.29 -37.00
N LYS A 3 -78.90 -42.09 -37.91
CA LYS A 3 -78.07 -43.28 -37.54
C LYS A 3 -76.72 -42.90 -36.90
N VAL A 4 -76.15 -41.76 -37.31
CA VAL A 4 -74.85 -41.29 -36.79
C VAL A 4 -75.00 -40.77 -35.36
N SER A 5 -76.08 -40.04 -35.05
CA SER A 5 -76.37 -39.60 -33.67
C SER A 5 -76.58 -40.77 -32.72
N ILE A 6 -77.21 -41.87 -33.15
CA ILE A 6 -77.40 -43.07 -32.31
C ILE A 6 -76.06 -43.72 -31.98
N ILE A 7 -75.15 -43.82 -32.95
CA ILE A 7 -73.80 -44.39 -32.73
C ILE A 7 -72.98 -43.52 -31.78
N VAL A 8 -73.07 -42.19 -31.90
CA VAL A 8 -72.36 -41.27 -31.00
C VAL A 8 -72.90 -41.35 -29.58
N VAL A 9 -74.22 -41.43 -29.40
CA VAL A 9 -74.83 -41.58 -28.07
C VAL A 9 -74.47 -42.94 -27.47
N LEU A 10 -74.49 -44.02 -28.26
CA LEU A 10 -74.17 -45.37 -27.79
C LEU A 10 -72.67 -45.51 -27.46
N ALA A 11 -71.80 -44.85 -28.23
CA ALA A 11 -70.37 -44.72 -27.90
C ALA A 11 -70.17 -43.91 -26.62
N TYR A 12 -70.92 -42.81 -26.43
CA TYR A 12 -70.84 -42.00 -25.21
C TYR A 12 -71.30 -42.79 -23.97
N VAL A 13 -72.39 -43.55 -24.09
CA VAL A 13 -72.94 -44.42 -23.03
C VAL A 13 -72.01 -45.60 -22.72
N LEU A 14 -71.25 -46.11 -23.69
CA LEU A 14 -70.24 -47.16 -23.46
C LEU A 14 -68.94 -46.63 -22.86
N VAL A 15 -68.58 -45.37 -23.12
CA VAL A 15 -67.37 -44.73 -22.57
C VAL A 15 -67.61 -44.16 -21.17
N PHE A 16 -68.86 -43.79 -20.84
CA PHE A 16 -69.22 -43.20 -19.54
C PHE A 16 -68.92 -44.09 -18.31
N PRO A 17 -69.15 -45.42 -18.33
CA PRO A 17 -68.84 -46.29 -17.19
C PRO A 17 -67.33 -46.47 -16.97
N CYS A 18 -66.50 -46.23 -17.99
CA CYS A 18 -65.06 -46.44 -17.92
C CYS A 18 -64.35 -45.35 -17.08
N VAL A 19 -64.95 -44.16 -16.96
CA VAL A 19 -64.37 -43.02 -16.21
C VAL A 19 -64.74 -43.05 -14.72
N SER A 20 -65.77 -43.80 -14.32
CA SER A 20 -66.24 -43.85 -12.91
C SER A 20 -65.52 -44.90 -12.05
N GLY A 21 -64.70 -45.77 -12.65
CA GLY A 21 -64.04 -46.89 -11.95
C GLY A 21 -62.62 -46.63 -11.43
N ALA A 22 -62.10 -45.40 -11.53
CA ALA A 22 -60.71 -45.08 -11.18
C ALA A 22 -60.59 -43.99 -10.11
N VAL A 23 -61.47 -44.02 -9.10
CA VAL A 23 -61.21 -43.36 -7.82
C VAL A 23 -60.91 -44.46 -6.82
N GLU A 24 -59.64 -44.83 -6.71
CA GLU A 24 -59.17 -45.65 -5.61
C GLU A 24 -59.47 -44.89 -4.31
N ILE A 25 -60.36 -45.47 -3.51
CA ILE A 25 -60.67 -45.01 -2.17
C ILE A 25 -59.37 -45.13 -1.38
N ALA A 26 -58.75 -43.99 -1.06
CA ALA A 26 -57.62 -43.94 -0.15
C ALA A 26 -57.97 -44.70 1.14
N PRO A 27 -57.07 -45.54 1.69
CA PRO A 27 -57.34 -46.30 2.90
C PRO A 27 -57.80 -45.35 4.02
N ARG A 28 -58.96 -45.63 4.62
CA ARG A 28 -59.45 -44.89 5.79
C ARG A 28 -58.51 -45.15 6.96
N ILE A 29 -57.53 -44.26 7.16
CA ILE A 29 -56.78 -44.16 8.42
C ILE A 29 -57.81 -44.01 9.53
N SER A 30 -57.78 -44.88 10.53
CA SER A 30 -58.72 -44.84 11.65
C SER A 30 -58.46 -43.59 12.50
N ASP A 31 -59.49 -42.89 12.98
CA ASP A 31 -59.34 -41.70 13.83
C ASP A 31 -58.39 -41.94 15.03
N ARG A 32 -58.26 -43.20 15.47
CA ARG A 32 -57.30 -43.65 16.48
C ARG A 32 -55.83 -43.53 16.05
N GLU A 33 -55.50 -43.96 14.84
CA GLU A 33 -54.13 -43.88 14.29
C GLU A 33 -53.71 -42.42 14.06
N ILE A 34 -54.68 -41.56 13.70
CA ILE A 34 -54.47 -40.11 13.56
C ILE A 34 -54.13 -39.50 14.92
N VAL A 35 -54.88 -39.83 15.98
CA VAL A 35 -54.62 -39.30 17.33
C VAL A 35 -53.27 -39.76 17.85
N GLU A 36 -52.90 -41.03 17.66
CA GLU A 36 -51.60 -41.57 18.06
C GLU A 36 -50.46 -40.85 17.32
N SER A 37 -50.54 -40.74 16.00
CA SER A 37 -49.57 -40.01 15.18
C SER A 37 -49.46 -38.53 15.59
N LEU A 38 -50.59 -37.86 15.89
CA LEU A 38 -50.59 -36.48 16.36
C LEU A 38 -49.93 -36.34 17.74
N THR A 39 -50.14 -37.30 18.65
CA THR A 39 -49.48 -37.29 19.96
C THR A 39 -47.97 -37.49 19.84
N GLU A 40 -47.51 -38.39 18.98
CA GLU A 40 -46.09 -38.59 18.70
C GLU A 40 -45.46 -37.37 18.04
N LEU A 41 -46.10 -36.79 17.02
CA LEU A 41 -45.63 -35.56 16.37
C LEU A 41 -45.54 -34.40 17.36
N LYS A 42 -46.52 -34.25 18.26
CA LYS A 42 -46.49 -33.21 19.30
C LYS A 42 -45.36 -33.42 20.30
N GLN A 43 -45.06 -34.67 20.66
CA GLN A 43 -43.91 -35.01 21.51
C GLN A 43 -42.59 -34.73 20.80
N GLN A 44 -42.46 -35.13 19.53
CA GLN A 44 -41.30 -34.84 18.70
C GLN A 44 -41.08 -33.33 18.54
N GLN A 45 -42.15 -32.56 18.31
CA GLN A 45 -42.10 -31.10 18.23
C GLN A 45 -41.62 -30.50 19.55
N LYS A 46 -42.11 -30.98 20.70
CA LYS A 46 -41.67 -30.51 22.01
C LYS A 46 -40.19 -30.82 22.26
N ALA A 47 -39.74 -32.03 21.93
CA ALA A 47 -38.34 -32.43 22.05
C ALA A 47 -37.43 -31.61 21.12
N LEU A 48 -37.90 -31.32 19.90
CA LEU A 48 -37.20 -30.46 18.94
C LEU A 48 -37.09 -29.04 19.47
N ASN A 49 -38.18 -28.46 19.99
CA ASN A 49 -38.19 -27.12 20.57
C ASN A 49 -37.21 -27.02 21.75
N GLN A 50 -37.18 -28.02 22.63
CA GLN A 50 -36.22 -28.06 23.74
C GLN A 50 -34.77 -28.08 23.24
N ARG A 51 -34.45 -28.97 22.28
CA ARG A 51 -33.11 -29.02 21.67
C ARG A 51 -32.74 -27.70 20.99
N MET A 52 -33.70 -27.03 20.35
CA MET A 52 -33.48 -25.72 19.74
C MET A 52 -33.16 -24.66 20.79
N THR A 53 -33.91 -24.62 21.89
CA THR A 53 -33.65 -23.71 23.02
C THR A 53 -32.30 -23.97 23.68
N ASP A 54 -31.92 -25.24 23.87
CA ASP A 54 -30.63 -25.61 24.44
C ASP A 54 -29.47 -25.23 23.50
N MET A 55 -29.66 -25.43 22.20
CA MET A 55 -28.70 -25.03 21.18
C MET A 55 -28.51 -23.51 21.17
N ILE A 56 -29.59 -22.73 21.22
CA ILE A 56 -29.53 -21.26 21.27
C ILE A 56 -28.77 -20.82 22.52
N HIS A 57 -29.10 -21.34 23.71
CA HIS A 57 -28.35 -21.01 24.92
C HIS A 57 -26.86 -21.39 24.86
N SER A 58 -26.53 -22.52 24.25
CA SER A 58 -25.14 -22.90 24.05
C SER A 58 -24.43 -21.96 23.08
N ILE A 59 -25.13 -21.45 22.07
CA ILE A 59 -24.61 -20.47 21.12
C ILE A 59 -24.39 -19.14 21.82
N ASP A 60 -25.36 -18.64 22.58
CA ASP A 60 -25.25 -17.38 23.34
C ASP A 60 -24.05 -17.40 24.29
N LYS A 61 -23.86 -18.48 25.05
CA LYS A 61 -22.68 -18.63 25.93
C LYS A 61 -21.36 -18.56 25.17
N ARG A 62 -21.31 -19.09 23.94
CA ARG A 62 -20.11 -19.02 23.10
C ARG A 62 -19.90 -17.62 22.55
N PHE A 63 -20.96 -16.91 22.18
CA PHE A 63 -20.89 -15.51 21.78
C PHE A 63 -20.43 -14.62 22.93
N ASP A 64 -20.97 -14.77 24.14
CA ASP A 64 -20.50 -14.03 25.33
C ASP A 64 -19.00 -14.27 25.60
N ALA A 65 -18.53 -15.51 25.41
CA ALA A 65 -17.12 -15.85 25.57
C ALA A 65 -16.26 -15.22 24.46
N ILE A 66 -16.79 -15.10 23.24
CA ILE A 66 -16.13 -14.44 22.11
C ILE A 66 -16.05 -12.93 22.39
N ASP A 67 -17.14 -12.30 22.84
CA ASP A 67 -17.19 -10.86 23.14
C ASP A 67 -16.16 -10.49 24.21
N LYS A 68 -16.04 -11.27 25.29
CA LYS A 68 -14.99 -11.06 26.30
C LYS A 68 -13.58 -11.16 25.74
N ARG A 69 -13.34 -12.04 24.76
CA ARG A 69 -12.03 -12.16 24.11
C ARG A 69 -11.75 -10.97 23.20
N PHE A 70 -12.77 -10.46 22.51
CA PHE A 70 -12.66 -9.23 21.72
C PHE A 70 -12.38 -8.02 22.62
N GLU A 71 -13.12 -7.83 23.70
CA GLU A 71 -12.86 -6.74 24.66
C GLU A 71 -11.43 -6.81 25.22
N ALA A 72 -10.94 -8.01 25.55
CA ALA A 72 -9.57 -8.19 26.01
C ALA A 72 -8.53 -7.91 24.92
N MET A 73 -8.87 -8.17 23.66
CA MET A 73 -8.03 -7.86 22.51
C MET A 73 -8.00 -6.35 22.23
N ASP A 74 -9.14 -5.68 22.27
CA ASP A 74 -9.26 -4.23 22.07
C ASP A 74 -8.44 -3.47 23.11
N ARG A 75 -8.51 -3.84 24.39
CA ARG A 75 -7.67 -3.24 25.44
C ARG A 75 -6.17 -3.38 25.17
N ARG A 76 -5.74 -4.53 24.62
CA ARG A 76 -4.33 -4.75 24.26
C ARG A 76 -3.93 -3.91 23.05
N PHE A 77 -4.81 -3.78 22.05
CA PHE A 77 -4.58 -2.92 20.89
C PHE A 77 -4.51 -1.45 21.28
N GLU A 78 -5.43 -0.96 22.12
CA GLU A 78 -5.40 0.41 22.65
C GLU A 78 -4.08 0.69 23.35
N SER A 79 -3.66 -0.18 24.27
CA SER A 79 -2.38 -0.03 24.97
C SER A 79 -1.20 -0.04 23.98
N MET A 80 -1.18 -0.96 23.02
CA MET A 80 -0.11 -1.03 22.01
C MET A 80 -0.06 0.25 21.15
N MET A 81 -1.22 0.77 20.74
CA MET A 81 -1.32 2.01 19.97
C MET A 81 -0.83 3.22 20.77
N GLU A 82 -1.17 3.29 22.06
CA GLU A 82 -0.69 4.34 22.98
C GLU A 82 0.84 4.32 23.11
N TRP A 83 1.43 3.14 23.35
CA TRP A 83 2.89 2.98 23.40
C TRP A 83 3.55 3.35 22.08
N MET A 84 2.99 2.90 20.96
CA MET A 84 3.49 3.18 19.62
C MET A 84 3.49 4.68 19.31
N LEU A 85 2.38 5.38 19.61
CA LEU A 85 2.27 6.82 19.44
C LEU A 85 3.31 7.57 20.30
N THR A 86 3.50 7.12 21.54
CA THR A 86 4.51 7.69 22.45
C THR A 86 5.93 7.50 21.91
N LEU A 87 6.27 6.29 21.44
CA LEU A 87 7.56 5.99 20.82
C LEU A 87 7.81 6.85 19.59
N PHE A 88 6.83 6.98 18.70
CA PHE A 88 6.95 7.88 17.54
C PHE A 88 7.15 9.32 17.98
N GLY A 89 6.43 9.80 19.00
CA GLY A 89 6.64 11.13 19.58
C GLY A 89 8.06 11.35 20.08
N VAL A 90 8.63 10.39 20.82
CA VAL A 90 10.02 10.45 21.30
C VAL A 90 11.02 10.44 20.15
N VAL A 91 10.83 9.57 19.16
CA VAL A 91 11.72 9.49 17.99
C VAL A 91 11.68 10.79 17.19
N ILE A 92 10.49 11.34 16.94
CA ILE A 92 10.33 12.63 16.25
C ILE A 92 11.01 13.75 17.04
N SER A 93 10.79 13.81 18.36
CA SER A 93 11.45 14.79 19.24
C SER A 93 12.98 14.68 19.19
N LEU A 94 13.52 13.45 19.19
CA LEU A 94 14.95 13.19 19.07
C LEU A 94 15.49 13.62 17.70
N ILE A 95 14.78 13.33 16.61
CA ILE A 95 15.14 13.78 15.26
C ILE A 95 15.18 15.31 15.21
N PHE A 96 14.15 16.00 15.68
CA PHE A 96 14.14 17.47 15.71
C PHE A 96 15.25 18.04 16.60
N GLY A 97 15.53 17.40 17.73
CA GLY A 97 16.66 17.74 18.60
C GLY A 97 18.00 17.61 17.88
N LEU A 98 18.23 16.51 17.16
CA LEU A 98 19.44 16.28 16.38
C LEU A 98 19.55 17.23 15.17
N LEU A 99 18.46 17.47 14.45
CA LEU A 99 18.42 18.42 13.34
C LEU A 99 18.70 19.84 13.84
N GLY A 100 18.07 20.24 14.95
CA GLY A 100 18.32 21.53 15.60
C GLY A 100 19.77 21.67 16.05
N TYR A 101 20.32 20.62 16.67
CA TYR A 101 21.73 20.56 17.07
C TYR A 101 22.67 20.66 15.85
N MET A 102 22.40 19.91 14.79
CA MET A 102 23.20 19.93 13.56
C MET A 102 23.17 21.29 12.85
N ILE A 103 22.02 21.97 12.86
CA ILE A 103 21.89 23.34 12.32
C ILE A 103 22.75 24.32 13.12
N TRP A 104 22.82 24.16 14.44
CA TRP A 104 23.67 24.96 15.32
C TRP A 104 25.16 24.68 15.10
N ASP A 105 25.55 23.39 15.06
CA ASP A 105 26.92 22.93 14.87
C ASP A 105 27.52 23.42 13.54
N ARG A 106 26.75 23.38 12.45
CA ARG A 106 27.16 23.91 11.15
C ARG A 106 27.50 25.40 11.20
N ARG A 107 26.81 26.23 12.00
CA ARG A 107 27.17 27.66 12.13
C ARG A 107 28.49 27.85 12.89
N ALA A 108 28.81 26.96 13.83
CA ALA A 108 30.04 27.04 14.62
C ALA A 108 31.27 26.49 13.84
N ALA A 109 31.11 25.37 13.14
CA ALA A 109 32.19 24.67 12.43
C ALA A 109 32.65 25.36 11.13
N LEU A 110 31.85 26.27 10.56
CA LEU A 110 32.18 26.98 9.32
C LEU A 110 33.13 28.18 9.52
N LYS A 111 33.40 28.60 10.76
CA LYS A 111 34.34 29.71 11.03
C LYS A 111 35.75 29.46 10.45
N PRO A 112 36.45 28.36 10.77
CA PRO A 112 37.78 28.12 10.23
C PRO A 112 37.78 27.83 8.73
N ILE A 113 36.68 27.29 8.18
CA ILE A 113 36.55 27.03 6.74
C ILE A 113 36.44 28.36 5.98
N ARG A 114 35.71 29.36 6.51
CA ARG A 114 35.67 30.71 5.94
C ARG A 114 37.04 31.40 5.97
N GLU A 115 37.78 31.26 7.06
CA GLU A 115 39.14 31.81 7.17
C GLU A 115 40.08 31.16 6.14
N LYS A 116 40.06 29.83 6.02
CA LYS A 116 40.86 29.14 5.00
C LYS A 116 40.47 29.50 3.57
N ILE A 117 39.20 29.77 3.30
CA ILE A 117 38.74 30.24 1.98
C ILE A 117 39.20 31.68 1.73
N ALA A 118 39.14 32.55 2.74
CA ALA A 118 39.62 33.93 2.64
C ALA A 118 41.14 34.00 2.42
N ASP A 119 41.91 33.17 3.12
CA ASP A 119 43.36 33.07 2.94
C ASP A 119 43.74 32.49 1.57
N LEU A 120 42.96 31.55 1.03
CA LEU A 120 43.17 31.04 -0.33
C LEU A 120 42.86 32.11 -1.38
N GLU A 121 41.81 32.90 -1.19
CA GLU A 121 41.44 33.98 -2.10
C GLU A 121 42.51 35.09 -2.09
N ASP A 122 43.02 35.47 -0.92
CA ASP A 122 44.08 36.47 -0.82
C ASP A 122 45.42 35.98 -1.38
N ASN A 123 45.79 34.70 -1.19
CA ASN A 123 46.97 34.12 -1.85
C ASN A 123 46.81 34.12 -3.37
N SER A 124 45.61 33.80 -3.88
CA SER A 124 45.34 33.87 -5.32
C SER A 124 45.44 35.30 -5.85
N ARG A 125 44.94 36.29 -5.11
CA ARG A 125 45.04 37.72 -5.46
C ARG A 125 46.47 38.24 -5.38
N GLN A 126 47.27 37.78 -4.44
CA GLN A 126 48.69 38.12 -4.37
C GLN A 126 49.45 37.54 -5.57
N VAL A 127 49.17 36.30 -5.97
CA VAL A 127 49.73 35.71 -7.19
C VAL A 127 49.28 36.49 -8.43
N THR A 128 48.00 36.86 -8.54
CA THR A 128 47.50 37.70 -9.64
C THR A 128 48.15 39.09 -9.65
N ARG A 129 48.32 39.76 -8.49
CA ARG A 129 49.02 41.05 -8.41
C ARG A 129 50.53 40.96 -8.67
N GLN A 130 51.19 39.88 -8.28
CA GLN A 130 52.60 39.63 -8.62
C GLN A 130 52.78 39.29 -10.10
N LEU A 131 51.74 38.78 -10.77
CA LEU A 131 51.71 38.57 -12.22
C LEU A 131 51.29 39.85 -12.97
N GLU A 132 50.41 40.67 -12.39
CA GLU A 132 50.02 42.01 -12.82
C GLU A 132 50.96 43.08 -12.23
N ILE A 133 52.29 42.88 -12.37
CA ILE A 133 53.22 43.99 -12.16
C ILE A 133 52.92 45.04 -13.21
N ASP A 134 52.40 46.15 -12.72
CA ASP A 134 52.21 47.49 -13.29
C ASP A 134 53.28 47.88 -14.32
N ASN A 135 53.17 47.33 -15.54
CA ASN A 135 54.10 47.59 -16.63
C ASN A 135 53.27 47.71 -17.92
N PRO A 136 53.38 48.82 -18.68
CA PRO A 136 52.52 49.14 -19.82
C PRO A 136 52.74 48.26 -21.06
N SER A 137 53.12 46.99 -20.91
CA SER A 137 53.47 46.08 -22.02
C SER A 137 52.95 44.64 -21.88
N GLY A 138 51.96 44.39 -21.01
CA GLY A 138 51.23 43.11 -20.94
C GLY A 138 51.87 42.04 -20.03
N ALA A 139 51.08 40.99 -19.73
CA ALA A 139 51.41 39.94 -18.76
C ALA A 139 52.79 39.31 -19.03
N LEU A 140 53.51 38.85 -17.99
CA LEU A 140 54.85 38.25 -18.13
C LEU A 140 54.94 37.15 -19.19
N LEU A 141 53.84 36.42 -19.40
CA LEU A 141 53.70 35.42 -20.44
C LEU A 141 53.79 36.02 -21.86
N GLU A 142 53.19 37.18 -22.11
CA GLU A 142 53.30 37.88 -23.40
C GLU A 142 54.74 38.29 -23.68
N ARG A 143 55.46 38.74 -22.65
CA ARG A 143 56.84 39.19 -22.77
C ARG A 143 57.82 38.03 -22.97
N LEU A 144 57.61 36.93 -22.27
CA LEU A 144 58.37 35.69 -22.48
C LEU A 144 58.11 35.14 -23.88
N VAL A 145 56.85 35.08 -24.32
CA VAL A 145 56.50 34.65 -25.69
C VAL A 145 57.11 35.58 -26.73
N ALA A 146 57.08 36.90 -26.53
CA ALA A 146 57.71 37.87 -27.43
C ALA A 146 59.23 37.69 -27.50
N ALA A 147 59.91 37.49 -26.36
CA ALA A 147 61.35 37.24 -26.31
C ALA A 147 61.73 35.91 -26.98
N PHE A 148 60.94 34.85 -26.76
CA PHE A 148 61.11 33.57 -27.46
C PHE A 148 60.88 33.73 -28.98
N ARG A 149 59.92 34.56 -29.39
CA ARG A 149 59.64 34.86 -30.81
C ARG A 149 60.77 35.65 -31.47
N GLU A 150 61.42 36.56 -30.73
CA GLU A 150 62.63 37.26 -31.16
C GLU A 150 63.79 36.27 -31.36
N LEU A 151 63.99 35.38 -30.37
CA LEU A 151 65.06 34.37 -30.39
C LEU A 151 64.86 33.34 -31.53
N ALA A 152 63.61 33.02 -31.86
CA ALA A 152 63.27 32.15 -32.99
C ALA A 152 63.63 32.74 -34.37
N LYS A 153 63.80 34.07 -34.48
CA LYS A 153 64.31 34.66 -35.73
C LYS A 153 65.81 34.36 -35.94
N THR A 154 66.55 34.12 -34.85
CA THR A 154 68.00 33.91 -34.87
C THR A 154 68.37 32.43 -34.77
N ASP A 155 67.61 31.62 -34.04
CA ASP A 155 67.87 30.19 -33.84
C ASP A 155 66.73 29.31 -34.41
N LYS A 156 67.10 28.48 -35.39
CA LYS A 156 66.17 27.58 -36.10
C LYS A 156 65.54 26.54 -35.15
N LYS A 157 66.25 26.10 -34.11
CA LYS A 157 65.71 25.12 -33.14
C LYS A 157 64.58 25.70 -32.32
N VAL A 158 64.67 26.97 -31.94
CA VAL A 158 63.62 27.66 -31.16
C VAL A 158 62.40 27.94 -32.02
N ALA A 159 62.60 28.27 -33.31
CA ALA A 159 61.51 28.45 -34.27
C ALA A 159 60.69 27.16 -34.48
N ASP A 160 61.36 26.01 -34.59
CA ASP A 160 60.70 24.72 -34.76
C ASP A 160 59.87 24.34 -33.51
N ILE A 161 60.39 24.63 -32.31
CA ILE A 161 59.68 24.41 -31.04
C ILE A 161 58.45 25.32 -30.93
N LEU A 162 58.58 26.63 -31.20
CA LEU A 162 57.43 27.54 -31.11
C LEU A 162 56.35 27.23 -32.14
N ARG A 163 56.71 26.77 -33.34
CA ARG A 163 55.75 26.28 -34.35
C ARG A 163 55.02 25.02 -33.86
N ALA A 164 55.71 24.10 -33.19
CA ALA A 164 55.08 22.90 -32.65
C ALA A 164 54.02 23.22 -31.59
N PHE A 165 54.19 24.30 -30.83
CA PHE A 165 53.20 24.78 -29.84
C PHE A 165 52.23 25.84 -30.39
N SER A 166 52.20 26.09 -31.71
CA SER A 166 51.32 27.09 -32.37
C SER A 166 51.47 28.52 -31.84
N LEU A 167 52.63 28.86 -31.29
CA LEU A 167 52.95 30.18 -30.71
C LEU A 167 53.58 31.15 -31.72
N LEU A 168 53.80 30.71 -32.97
CA LEU A 168 54.51 31.45 -34.01
C LEU A 168 53.65 31.67 -35.26
#